data_AF-A0A934LJR2-F1
#
_entry.id   AF-A0A934LJR2-F1
#
_cell.length_a   1.000
_cell.length_b   1.000
_cell.length_c   1.000
_cell.angle_alpha   90.00
_cell.angle_beta   90.00
_cell.angle_gamma   90.00
#
_symmetry.space_group_name_H-M   'P 1'
#
loop_
_entity.id
_entity.type
_entity.pdbx_description
1 polymer ?
#
loop_
_entity_poly.entity_id
_entity_poly.type
_entity_poly.pdbx_seq_one_letter_code
_entity_poly.pdbx_strand_id
1 'polypeptide(L)'
;MTTTENPELPVAEKKERVRRPLGLTIGLLSVIPLFGIEPILWLYVTYRLNSNAGGIISGGLELDAWRWSGGVVGAFVVITAIFAWFGKPQRSRYLVQVAVIASFLLIMVAAWARAFGTCTGCLMDGATQTIDDIFRCKIPIQIIGFLYFIFYINRAPSRAFYTQVPLPPWNPDED
;
A
#
# COMPACT_ATOMS: atom_id res chain seq x y z
N MET A 1 34.38 22.62 57.48
CA MET A 1 33.46 21.66 56.86
C MET A 1 33.11 22.18 55.48
N THR A 2 33.83 21.71 54.47
CA THR A 2 33.60 22.04 53.06
C THR A 2 32.63 21.02 52.50
N THR A 3 31.38 21.43 52.28
CA THR A 3 30.37 20.67 51.53
C THR A 3 30.78 20.64 50.06
N THR A 4 31.24 19.48 49.61
CA THR A 4 31.44 19.18 48.19
C THR A 4 30.06 18.97 47.55
N GLU A 5 29.56 19.98 46.85
CA GLU A 5 28.43 19.82 45.93
C GLU A 5 28.84 18.84 44.82
N ASN A 6 28.14 17.72 44.79
CA ASN A 6 28.31 16.68 43.79
C ASN A 6 27.54 17.14 42.53
N PRO A 7 28.19 17.36 41.37
CA PRO A 7 27.48 17.76 40.17
C PRO A 7 26.61 16.58 39.71
N GLU A 8 25.30 16.72 39.84
CA GLU A 8 24.33 15.77 39.32
C GLU A 8 24.57 15.60 37.82
N LEU A 9 25.02 14.39 37.44
CA LEU A 9 25.17 14.00 36.05
C LEU A 9 23.82 14.21 35.34
N PRO A 10 23.81 14.78 34.12
CA PRO A 10 22.57 15.00 33.38
C PRO A 10 21.88 13.65 33.18
N VAL A 11 20.72 13.50 33.80
CA VAL A 11 19.83 12.34 33.62
C VAL A 11 19.64 12.19 32.12
N ALA A 12 20.18 11.11 31.56
CA ALA A 12 20.07 10.82 30.14
C ALA A 12 18.59 10.84 29.76
N GLU A 13 18.17 11.91 29.10
CA GLU A 13 16.81 12.13 28.64
C GLU A 13 16.43 10.90 27.83
N LYS A 14 15.55 10.07 28.40
CA LYS A 14 15.21 8.75 27.88
C LYS A 14 14.41 9.00 26.61
N LYS A 15 15.10 9.12 25.48
CA LYS A 15 14.54 9.43 24.15
C LYS A 15 13.29 8.58 23.96
N GLU A 16 12.12 9.20 24.11
CA GLU A 16 10.86 8.48 24.12
C GLU A 16 10.70 7.86 22.73
N ARG A 17 10.65 6.53 22.66
CA ARG A 17 10.49 5.85 21.38
C ARG A 17 9.09 6.15 20.88
N VAL A 18 9.00 6.89 19.77
CA VAL A 18 7.73 7.17 19.11
C VAL A 18 7.03 5.85 18.78
N ARG A 19 5.92 5.60 19.47
CA ARG A 19 5.16 4.37 19.35
C ARG A 19 4.41 4.36 18.01
N ARG A 20 4.31 3.18 17.39
CA ARG A 20 3.63 3.03 16.10
C ARG A 20 2.13 3.29 16.27
N PRO A 21 1.53 4.19 15.47
CA PRO A 21 0.09 4.41 15.53
C PRO A 21 -0.64 3.20 14.96
N LEU A 22 -1.61 2.66 15.71
CA LEU A 22 -2.33 1.43 15.34
C LEU A 22 -2.98 1.51 13.95
N GLY A 23 -3.52 2.67 13.56
CA GLY A 23 -4.14 2.80 12.25
C GLY A 23 -3.15 2.82 11.08
N LEU A 24 -1.86 3.10 11.32
CA LEU A 24 -0.84 2.96 10.27
C LEU A 24 -0.57 1.48 10.04
N THR A 25 -0.51 0.70 11.12
CA THR A 25 -0.42 -0.76 11.06
C THR A 25 -1.62 -1.35 10.32
N ILE A 26 -2.84 -0.94 10.65
CA ILE A 26 -4.06 -1.39 9.97
C ILE A 26 -4.03 -0.98 8.49
N GLY A 27 -3.61 0.26 8.18
CA GLY A 27 -3.51 0.74 6.82
C GLY A 27 -2.47 -0.02 5.99
N LEU A 28 -1.32 -0.35 6.56
CA LEU A 28 -0.31 -1.18 5.88
C LEU A 28 -0.82 -2.61 5.69
N LEU A 29 -1.47 -3.18 6.71
CA LEU A 29 -2.05 -4.52 6.63
C LEU A 29 -3.22 -4.61 5.64
N SER A 30 -3.94 -3.52 5.36
CA SER A 30 -4.98 -3.52 4.33
C SER A 30 -4.39 -3.39 2.92
N VAL A 31 -3.36 -2.56 2.73
CA VAL A 31 -2.82 -2.33 1.37
C VAL A 31 -1.87 -3.41 0.89
N ILE A 32 -1.11 -4.06 1.78
CA ILE A 32 -0.19 -5.14 1.38
C ILE A 32 -0.92 -6.28 0.64
N PRO A 33 -2.01 -6.88 1.17
CA PRO A 33 -2.70 -7.94 0.46
C PRO A 33 -3.39 -7.43 -0.81
N LEU A 34 -4.08 -6.28 -0.75
CA LEU A 34 -4.90 -5.77 -1.85
C LEU A 34 -4.09 -5.20 -3.03
N PHE A 35 -2.99 -4.52 -2.74
CA PHE A 35 -2.20 -3.79 -3.74
C PHE A 35 -0.78 -4.36 -3.93
N GLY A 36 -0.33 -5.24 -3.05
CA GLY A 36 0.99 -5.88 -3.13
C GLY A 36 0.91 -7.34 -3.55
N ILE A 37 0.34 -8.19 -2.69
CA ILE A 37 0.33 -9.64 -2.85
C ILE A 37 -0.58 -10.06 -4.00
N GLU A 38 -1.79 -9.51 -4.06
CA GLU A 38 -2.78 -9.87 -5.09
C GLU A 38 -2.24 -9.72 -6.53
N PRO A 39 -1.66 -8.58 -6.97
CA PRO A 39 -1.13 -8.47 -8.33
C PRO A 39 0.05 -9.40 -8.61
N ILE A 40 0.90 -9.68 -7.61
CA ILE A 40 2.00 -10.66 -7.75
C ILE A 40 1.44 -12.07 -7.92
N LEU A 41 0.44 -12.43 -7.12
CA LEU A 41 -0.24 -13.73 -7.20
C LEU A 41 -0.91 -13.90 -8.57
N TRP A 42 -1.56 -12.85 -9.07
CA TRP A 42 -2.16 -12.85 -10.40
C TRP A 42 -1.12 -13.04 -11.51
N LEU A 43 0.01 -12.33 -11.45
CA LEU A 43 1.12 -12.53 -12.37
C LEU A 43 1.62 -13.98 -12.31
N TYR A 44 1.82 -14.52 -11.10
CA TYR A 44 2.30 -15.89 -10.91
C TYR A 44 1.34 -16.93 -11.51
N VAL A 45 0.03 -16.80 -11.25
CA VAL A 45 -0.99 -17.72 -11.77
C VAL A 45 -1.06 -17.64 -13.29
N THR A 46 -1.12 -16.43 -13.85
CA THR A 46 -1.18 -16.25 -15.32
C THR A 46 0.07 -16.73 -16.03
N TYR A 47 1.25 -16.46 -15.46
CA TYR A 47 2.53 -17.00 -15.92
C TYR A 47 2.54 -18.53 -15.89
N ARG A 48 2.11 -19.13 -14.77
CA ARG A 48 2.14 -20.59 -14.59
C ARG A 48 1.18 -21.33 -15.50
N LEU A 49 0.03 -20.72 -15.80
CA LEU A 49 -0.97 -21.24 -16.72
C LEU A 49 -0.58 -21.08 -18.20
N ASN A 50 0.59 -20.50 -18.49
CA ASN A 50 1.04 -20.15 -19.85
C ASN A 50 -0.08 -19.51 -20.65
N SER A 51 -0.86 -18.65 -19.99
CA SER A 51 -2.00 -17.99 -20.62
C SER A 51 -1.49 -16.88 -21.52
N ASN A 52 -0.59 -17.16 -22.46
CA ASN A 52 -0.19 -16.26 -23.54
C ASN A 52 -1.35 -16.13 -24.54
N ALA A 53 -2.56 -15.89 -24.04
CA ALA A 53 -3.64 -15.37 -24.82
C ALA A 53 -3.13 -14.03 -25.33
N GLY A 54 -2.69 -14.00 -26.59
CA GLY A 54 -2.29 -12.80 -27.33
C GLY A 54 -3.47 -11.86 -27.58
N GLY A 55 -4.29 -11.64 -26.55
CA GLY A 55 -5.34 -10.64 -26.54
C GLY A 55 -4.68 -9.29 -26.39
N ILE A 56 -4.94 -8.40 -27.33
CA ILE A 56 -4.55 -7.00 -27.23
C ILE A 56 -5.58 -6.33 -26.32
N ILE A 57 -5.14 -5.68 -25.24
CA ILE A 57 -6.03 -4.75 -24.52
C ILE A 57 -6.26 -3.56 -25.45
N SER A 58 -7.52 -3.12 -25.58
CA SER A 58 -7.85 -2.00 -26.47
C SER A 58 -6.92 -0.80 -26.19
N GLY A 59 -6.20 -0.38 -27.22
CA GLY A 59 -5.10 0.59 -27.10
C GLY A 59 -3.74 0.11 -27.61
N GLY A 60 -3.58 -1.16 -28.03
CA GLY A 60 -2.37 -1.65 -28.69
C GLY A 60 -1.23 -2.05 -27.76
N LEU A 61 -1.47 -2.10 -26.44
CA LEU A 61 -0.51 -2.63 -25.48
C LEU A 61 -0.60 -4.16 -25.44
N GLU A 62 0.54 -4.83 -25.56
CA GLU A 62 0.63 -6.29 -25.39
C GLU A 62 0.21 -6.69 -23.97
N LEU A 63 -0.61 -7.75 -23.87
CA LEU A 63 -1.10 -8.29 -22.60
C LEU A 63 0.04 -8.63 -21.64
N ASP A 64 1.19 -9.03 -22.18
CA ASP A 64 2.37 -9.39 -21.40
C ASP A 64 3.00 -8.19 -20.71
N ALA A 65 3.15 -7.05 -21.39
CA ALA A 65 3.65 -5.83 -20.76
C ALA A 65 2.74 -5.38 -19.60
N TRP A 66 1.42 -5.48 -19.78
CA TRP A 66 0.45 -5.14 -18.74
C TRP A 66 0.59 -6.06 -17.51
N ARG A 67 0.70 -7.37 -17.72
CA ARG A 67 0.86 -8.35 -16.64
C ARG A 67 2.12 -8.10 -15.81
N TRP A 68 3.25 -7.92 -16.49
CA TRP A 68 4.52 -7.64 -15.82
C TRP A 68 4.47 -6.32 -15.06
N SER A 69 3.87 -5.28 -15.63
CA SER A 69 3.72 -3.99 -14.94
C SER A 69 2.92 -4.12 -13.63
N GLY A 70 1.83 -4.90 -13.63
CA GLY A 70 1.06 -5.18 -12.42
C GLY A 70 1.90 -5.88 -11.34
N GLY A 71 2.65 -6.93 -11.70
CA GLY A 71 3.49 -7.65 -10.75
C GLY A 71 4.66 -6.83 -10.20
N VAL A 72 5.30 -6.01 -11.04
CA VAL A 72 6.39 -5.11 -10.62
C VAL A 72 5.86 -4.04 -9.65
N VAL A 73 4.72 -3.42 -9.97
CA VAL A 73 4.11 -2.42 -9.09
C VAL A 73 3.68 -3.07 -7.77
N GLY A 74 3.11 -4.27 -7.80
CA GLY A 74 2.78 -5.04 -6.60
C GLY A 74 4.00 -5.33 -5.71
N ALA A 75 5.10 -5.78 -6.31
CA ALA A 75 6.36 -5.99 -5.61
C ALA A 75 6.87 -4.68 -4.97
N PHE A 76 6.76 -3.57 -5.70
CA PHE A 76 7.13 -2.25 -5.20
C PHE A 76 6.28 -1.81 -4.00
N VAL A 77 4.98 -2.09 -4.00
CA VAL A 77 4.10 -1.86 -2.84
C VAL A 77 4.57 -2.67 -1.63
N VAL A 78 4.87 -3.96 -1.79
CA VAL A 78 5.36 -4.80 -0.67
C VAL A 78 6.67 -4.28 -0.11
N ILE A 79 7.64 -3.99 -0.99
CA ILE A 79 8.96 -3.49 -0.60
C ILE A 79 8.82 -2.15 0.14
N THR A 80 8.09 -1.20 -0.43
CA THR A 80 7.90 0.12 0.19
C THR A 80 7.07 0.06 1.47
N ALA A 81 6.12 -0.88 1.59
CA ALA A 81 5.38 -1.13 2.81
C ALA A 81 6.27 -1.69 3.93
N ILE A 82 7.21 -2.58 3.61
CA ILE A 82 8.22 -3.08 4.57
C ILE A 82 9.11 -1.91 5.05
N PHE A 83 9.58 -1.05 4.13
CA PHE A 83 10.35 0.13 4.52
C PHE A 83 9.52 1.11 5.37
N ALA A 84 8.26 1.35 4.99
CA ALA A 84 7.34 2.19 5.75
C ALA A 84 7.07 1.63 7.16
N TRP A 85 7.04 0.30 7.31
CA TRP A 85 6.88 -0.39 8.58
C TRP A 85 8.01 -0.10 9.57
N PHE A 86 9.25 0.09 9.08
CA PHE A 86 10.39 0.42 9.92
C PHE A 86 10.48 1.90 10.31
N GLY A 87 9.64 2.77 9.75
CA GLY A 87 9.42 4.14 10.24
C GLY A 87 10.58 5.12 10.04
N LYS A 88 11.56 4.82 9.18
CA LYS A 88 12.69 5.71 8.86
C LYS A 88 12.94 5.69 7.36
N PRO A 89 13.19 6.82 6.66
CA PRO A 89 12.98 8.25 6.95
C PRO A 89 11.59 8.78 6.45
N GLN A 90 11.25 10.06 6.67
CA GLN A 90 10.02 10.72 6.14
C GLN A 90 9.71 10.43 4.66
N ARG A 91 10.75 10.18 3.85
CA ARG A 91 10.61 9.82 2.43
C ARG A 91 9.90 8.48 2.21
N SER A 92 10.00 7.52 3.13
CA SER A 92 9.34 6.21 3.02
C SER A 92 7.83 6.35 2.95
N ARG A 93 7.26 7.38 3.61
CA ARG A 93 5.85 7.73 3.54
C ARG A 93 5.44 8.04 2.09
N TYR A 94 6.19 8.89 1.40
CA TYR A 94 5.88 9.25 0.02
C TYR A 94 6.10 8.08 -0.93
N LEU A 95 7.12 7.26 -0.70
CA LEU A 95 7.37 6.07 -1.52
C LEU A 95 6.19 5.08 -1.45
N VAL A 96 5.70 4.77 -0.23
CA VAL A 96 4.55 3.87 -0.09
C VAL A 96 3.27 4.49 -0.63
N GLN A 97 3.06 5.81 -0.47
CA GLN A 97 1.92 6.50 -1.07
C GLN A 97 1.93 6.41 -2.60
N VAL A 98 3.05 6.74 -3.23
CA VAL A 98 3.20 6.68 -4.69
C VAL A 98 3.03 5.25 -5.18
N ALA A 99 3.60 4.26 -4.49
CA ALA A 99 3.45 2.85 -4.83
C ALA A 99 1.97 2.40 -4.78
N VAL A 100 1.26 2.72 -3.70
CA VAL A 100 -0.15 2.36 -3.54
C VAL A 100 -1.02 3.09 -4.56
N ILE A 101 -0.78 4.38 -4.83
CA ILE A 101 -1.49 5.15 -5.86
C ILE A 101 -1.25 4.53 -7.25
N ALA A 102 -0.01 4.24 -7.60
CA ALA A 102 0.33 3.62 -8.87
C ALA A 102 -0.36 2.25 -9.03
N SER A 103 -0.35 1.43 -7.98
CA SER A 103 -1.05 0.14 -7.97
C SER A 103 -2.56 0.32 -8.13
N PHE A 104 -3.16 1.28 -7.42
CA PHE A 104 -4.59 1.55 -7.50
C PHE A 104 -4.99 1.99 -8.92
N LEU A 105 -4.25 2.93 -9.52
CA LEU A 105 -4.49 3.40 -10.88
C LEU A 105 -4.38 2.26 -11.90
N LEU A 106 -3.35 1.42 -11.78
CA LEU A 106 -3.16 0.26 -12.67
C LEU A 106 -4.35 -0.69 -12.57
N ILE A 107 -4.81 -1.01 -11.35
CA ILE A 107 -5.99 -1.87 -11.15
C ILE A 107 -7.26 -1.24 -11.73
N MET A 108 -7.47 0.07 -11.51
CA MET A 108 -8.66 0.77 -12.03
C MET A 108 -8.66 0.85 -13.56
N VAL A 109 -7.51 1.11 -14.20
CA VAL A 109 -7.38 1.08 -15.66
C VAL A 109 -7.65 -0.33 -16.19
N ALA A 110 -7.14 -1.38 -15.54
CA ALA A 110 -7.44 -2.75 -15.92
C ALA A 110 -8.94 -3.07 -15.80
N ALA A 111 -9.58 -2.63 -14.71
CA ALA A 111 -11.01 -2.84 -14.49
C ALA A 111 -11.85 -2.10 -15.54
N TRP A 112 -11.49 -0.86 -15.85
CA TRP A 112 -12.14 -0.05 -16.86
C TRP A 112 -11.97 -0.64 -18.27
N ALA A 113 -10.76 -1.05 -18.63
CA ALA A 113 -10.48 -1.70 -19.91
C ALA A 113 -11.29 -3.00 -20.09
N ARG A 114 -11.50 -3.77 -19.02
CA ARG A 114 -12.39 -4.97 -19.05
C ARG A 114 -13.87 -4.62 -19.14
N ALA A 115 -14.31 -3.54 -18.49
CA ALA A 115 -15.71 -3.13 -18.49
C ALA A 115 -16.17 -2.58 -19.84
N PHE A 116 -15.29 -1.88 -20.56
CA PHE A 116 -15.62 -1.19 -21.82
C PHE A 116 -14.94 -1.80 -23.06
N GLY A 117 -14.00 -2.74 -22.89
CA GLY A 117 -13.35 -3.42 -24.00
C GLY A 117 -14.22 -4.50 -24.62
N THR A 118 -14.31 -4.51 -25.95
CA THR A 118 -14.89 -5.64 -26.70
C THR A 118 -13.86 -6.78 -26.76
N CYS A 119 -14.01 -7.78 -25.90
CA CYS A 119 -13.11 -8.94 -25.92
C CYS A 119 -13.31 -9.77 -27.19
N THR A 120 -12.43 -9.60 -28.17
CA THR A 120 -12.38 -10.45 -29.37
C THR A 120 -11.37 -11.57 -29.10
N GLY A 121 -11.85 -12.80 -28.85
CA GLY A 121 -11.00 -13.97 -28.57
C GLY A 121 -10.88 -14.41 -27.11
N CYS A 122 -11.84 -14.06 -26.25
CA CYS A 122 -11.94 -14.62 -24.89
C CYS A 122 -12.10 -16.15 -24.94
N LEU A 123 -10.97 -16.86 -24.85
CA LEU A 123 -10.84 -18.31 -25.05
C LEU A 123 -11.29 -19.17 -23.83
N MET A 124 -12.14 -18.67 -22.93
CA MET A 124 -12.38 -19.30 -21.61
C MET A 124 -13.81 -19.07 -21.11
N ASP A 125 -14.80 -19.78 -21.65
CA ASP A 125 -16.23 -19.49 -21.48
C ASP A 125 -16.89 -20.09 -20.21
N GLY A 126 -16.34 -19.80 -19.02
CA GLY A 126 -17.05 -20.14 -17.77
C GLY A 126 -16.26 -19.87 -16.49
N ALA A 127 -14.99 -20.29 -16.44
CA ALA A 127 -14.16 -20.08 -15.25
C ALA A 127 -13.76 -18.60 -15.04
N THR A 128 -13.60 -17.83 -16.13
CA THR A 128 -13.25 -16.41 -16.03
C THR A 128 -14.44 -15.52 -15.66
N GLN A 129 -15.68 -15.91 -15.99
CA GLN A 129 -16.87 -15.15 -15.59
C GLN A 129 -17.04 -15.16 -14.06
N THR A 130 -16.87 -16.32 -13.42
CA THR A 130 -16.90 -16.42 -11.95
C THR A 130 -15.77 -15.63 -11.30
N ILE A 131 -14.60 -15.61 -11.92
CA ILE A 131 -13.47 -14.80 -11.45
C ILE A 131 -13.78 -13.31 -11.64
N ASP A 132 -14.32 -12.89 -12.79
CA ASP A 132 -14.65 -11.49 -13.04
C ASP A 132 -15.72 -10.95 -12.07
N ASP A 133 -16.70 -11.77 -11.67
CA ASP A 133 -17.70 -11.39 -10.66
C ASP A 133 -17.09 -11.21 -9.26
N ILE A 134 -16.16 -12.09 -8.86
CA ILE A 134 -15.38 -11.90 -7.63
C ILE A 134 -14.57 -10.59 -7.72
N PHE A 135 -13.99 -10.32 -8.88
CA PHE A 135 -13.20 -9.11 -9.14
C PHE A 135 -14.06 -7.83 -9.14
N ARG A 136 -15.35 -7.90 -9.45
CA ARG A 136 -16.28 -6.76 -9.32
C ARG A 136 -16.63 -6.50 -7.86
N CYS A 137 -16.89 -7.56 -7.08
CA CYS A 137 -17.19 -7.44 -5.65
C CYS A 137 -16.03 -6.88 -4.80
N LYS A 138 -14.77 -7.05 -5.25
CA LYS A 138 -13.61 -6.49 -4.55
C LYS A 138 -13.34 -5.02 -4.86
N ILE A 139 -13.85 -4.45 -5.97
CA ILE A 139 -13.56 -3.05 -6.34
C ILE A 139 -13.96 -2.08 -5.21
N PRO A 140 -15.16 -2.20 -4.60
CA PRO A 140 -15.53 -1.37 -3.45
C PRO A 140 -14.55 -1.52 -2.28
N ILE A 141 -14.12 -2.75 -1.97
CA ILE A 141 -13.17 -3.03 -0.89
C ILE A 141 -11.81 -2.39 -1.17
N GLN A 142 -11.32 -2.46 -2.41
CA GLN A 142 -10.08 -1.83 -2.83
C GLN A 142 -10.16 -0.30 -2.75
N ILE A 143 -11.27 0.30 -3.18
CA ILE A 143 -11.50 1.74 -3.06
C ILE A 143 -11.50 2.17 -1.59
N ILE A 144 -12.23 1.46 -0.73
CA ILE A 144 -12.27 1.76 0.72
C ILE A 144 -10.88 1.59 1.34
N GLY A 145 -10.17 0.51 1.03
CA GLY A 145 -8.82 0.26 1.51
C GLY A 145 -7.83 1.36 1.10
N PHE A 146 -7.90 1.79 -0.16
CA PHE A 146 -7.10 2.90 -0.69
C PHE A 146 -7.41 4.21 0.04
N LEU A 147 -8.69 4.58 0.15
CA LEU A 147 -9.12 5.81 0.81
C LEU A 147 -8.73 5.81 2.30
N TYR A 148 -8.95 4.69 2.98
CA TYR A 148 -8.54 4.52 4.38
C TYR A 148 -7.04 4.72 4.55
N PHE A 149 -6.23 4.09 3.68
CA PHE A 149 -4.79 4.22 3.73
C PHE A 149 -4.34 5.66 3.51
N ILE A 150 -4.79 6.31 2.43
CA ILE A 150 -4.43 7.70 2.08
C ILE A 150 -4.88 8.69 3.16
N PHE A 151 -6.07 8.50 3.71
CA PHE A 151 -6.56 9.30 4.83
C PHE A 151 -5.64 9.17 6.05
N TYR A 152 -5.33 7.93 6.45
CA TYR A 152 -4.59 7.69 7.69
C TYR A 152 -3.12 8.09 7.60
N ILE A 153 -2.45 7.79 6.48
CA ILE A 153 -1.05 8.15 6.26
C ILE A 153 -0.83 9.67 6.20
N ASN A 154 -1.90 10.44 5.97
CA ASN A 154 -1.87 11.90 5.94
C ASN A 154 -2.32 12.53 7.27
N ARG A 155 -2.76 11.76 8.27
CA ARG A 155 -3.19 12.26 9.59
C ARG A 155 -2.01 12.57 10.52
N ALA A 156 -2.18 13.49 11.48
CA ALA A 156 -1.11 13.93 12.38
C ALA A 156 -0.33 12.81 13.09
N PRO A 157 -0.94 11.71 13.60
CA PRO A 157 -0.20 10.66 14.30
C PRO A 157 0.79 9.90 13.40
N SER A 158 0.45 9.69 12.13
CA SER A 158 1.36 9.03 11.19
C SER A 158 2.48 9.97 10.76
N ARG A 159 2.21 11.29 10.62
CA ARG A 159 3.27 12.29 10.37
C ARG A 159 4.29 12.33 11.50
N ALA A 160 3.82 12.37 12.75
CA ALA A 160 4.64 12.34 13.96
C ALA A 160 5.54 11.10 14.03
N PHE A 161 5.02 9.93 13.63
CA PHE A 161 5.79 8.69 13.53
C PHE A 161 6.97 8.79 12.55
N TYR A 162 6.74 9.35 11.35
CA TYR A 162 7.77 9.45 10.32
C TYR A 162 8.76 10.62 10.54
N THR A 163 8.34 11.68 11.24
CA THR A 163 9.23 12.79 11.66
C THR A 163 9.96 12.51 12.96
N GLN A 164 9.63 11.41 13.66
CA GLN A 164 10.16 11.05 14.98
C GLN A 164 9.92 12.12 16.06
N VAL A 165 8.84 12.89 15.91
CA VAL A 165 8.43 13.91 16.88
C VAL A 165 7.34 13.30 17.78
N PRO A 166 7.53 13.23 19.10
CA PRO A 166 6.48 12.77 20.00
C PRO A 166 5.27 13.73 19.95
N LEU A 167 4.06 13.17 20.04
CA LEU A 167 2.85 13.99 20.17
C LEU A 167 2.81 14.59 21.57
N PRO A 168 2.32 15.84 21.74
CA PRO A 168 2.07 16.38 23.08
C PRO A 168 1.11 15.44 23.84
N PRO A 169 1.28 15.30 25.17
CA PRO A 169 0.33 14.57 25.98
C PRO A 169 -1.05 15.19 25.79
N TRP A 170 -2.07 14.34 25.70
CA TRP A 170 -3.46 14.80 25.57
C TRP A 170 -3.81 15.66 26.78
N ASN A 171 -4.18 16.92 26.53
CA ASN A 171 -4.60 17.87 27.55
C ASN A 171 -6.13 18.02 27.47
N PRO A 172 -6.92 17.49 28.43
CA PRO A 172 -8.37 17.65 28.44
C PRO A 172 -8.84 19.10 28.57
N ASP A 173 -7.97 20.00 28.99
CA ASP A 173 -8.32 21.39 29.31
C ASP A 173 -8.22 22.34 28.10
N GLU A 174 -7.85 21.83 26.92
CA GLU A 174 -7.67 22.61 25.68
C GLU A 174 -8.83 22.45 24.66
N ASP A 175 -9.89 21.72 25.01
CA ASP A 175 -11.05 21.45 24.14
C ASP A 175 -12.29 22.33 24.48
#